data_AF-A0A6P4YAN6-F1
#
_entry.id   AF-A0A6P4YAN6-F1
#
_cell.length_a   1.000
_cell.length_b   1.000
_cell.length_c   1.000
_cell.angle_alpha   90.00
_cell.angle_beta   90.00
_cell.angle_gamma   90.00
#
_symmetry.space_group_name_H-M   'P 1'
#
loop_
_entity.id
_entity.type
_entity.pdbx_description
1 polymer ?
#
loop_
_entity_poly.entity_id
_entity_poly.type
_entity_poly.pdbx_seq_one_letter_code
_entity_poly.pdbx_strand_id
1 'polypeptide(L)'
;MADGEENSGSPVETPTGPAPQEKGMSAFLDVFRRADKNDDGALSWFEFKNYFDDGSLSEMELGELFHRIDTHDTNNIDVGELCDYFSQQLGPFQQVFSALEDLNSSINTALMSTAQDYPSMPQESQFVRRFLLKEVLNQMDSQQRSVDVASEHLEQESGSQEPVDAKVEEEPRLNRARRRDIRRQMSGLSRLDSSEDSSVLLTQQVLRLKTLLDTLQSKVRLQPIEEELDMEDGVSLVQLVQRRMEIEEDKEEEFRKALREYLETVEGTDGCINLCVCRTPDRQEIILYEIWAGTQAWKTHVSSSVSKTFQHKVIDLLAQPEQMSTITIPASWLQTDAE
;
A
#
# COMPACT_ATOMS: atom_id res chain seq x y z
N MET A 1 7.21 81.71 8.03
CA MET A 1 8.31 80.75 8.14
C MET A 1 7.73 79.44 8.64
N ALA A 2 8.15 78.34 8.01
CA ALA A 2 7.71 76.96 8.17
C ALA A 2 6.54 76.53 7.26
N ASP A 3 6.94 75.72 6.28
CA ASP A 3 6.21 74.96 5.28
C ASP A 3 5.22 73.95 5.87
N GLY A 4 4.26 73.52 5.06
CA GLY A 4 3.35 72.42 5.37
C GLY A 4 2.59 71.97 4.13
N GLU A 5 3.13 70.94 3.47
CA GLU A 5 2.64 70.28 2.27
C GLU A 5 1.19 69.77 2.42
N GLU A 6 0.33 70.06 1.45
CA GLU A 6 -0.98 69.43 1.32
C GLU A 6 -0.82 68.01 0.77
N ASN A 7 -0.82 67.03 1.68
CA ASN A 7 -0.88 65.60 1.39
C ASN A 7 -2.30 65.22 0.90
N SER A 8 -2.40 64.89 -0.39
CA SER A 8 -3.55 64.22 -1.00
C SER A 8 -3.64 62.78 -0.49
N GLY A 9 -4.38 62.55 0.60
CA GLY A 9 -4.65 61.23 1.14
C GLY A 9 -5.60 60.43 0.25
N SER A 10 -5.07 59.39 -0.38
CA SER A 10 -5.82 58.29 -1.02
C SER A 10 -6.73 57.59 0.01
N PRO A 11 -7.87 56.99 -0.40
CA PRO A 11 -8.70 56.23 0.51
C PRO A 11 -7.96 54.98 0.96
N VAL A 12 -7.92 54.76 2.27
CA VAL A 12 -7.45 53.53 2.91
C VAL A 12 -8.33 52.38 2.44
N GLU A 13 -7.79 51.52 1.58
CA GLU A 13 -8.38 50.20 1.31
C GLU A 13 -8.26 49.37 2.59
N THR A 14 -9.40 49.06 3.19
CA THR A 14 -9.54 47.98 4.16
C THR A 14 -9.12 46.66 3.50
N PRO A 15 -8.35 45.80 4.18
CA PRO A 15 -7.96 44.52 3.60
C PRO A 15 -9.21 43.70 3.34
N THR A 16 -9.48 43.45 2.06
CA THR A 16 -10.42 42.46 1.60
C THR A 16 -10.09 41.14 2.30
N GLY A 17 -11.06 40.59 3.01
CA GLY A 17 -10.96 39.22 3.53
C GLY A 17 -10.68 38.25 2.37
N PRO A 18 -10.09 37.07 2.66
CA PRO A 18 -9.73 36.11 1.62
C PRO A 18 -10.96 35.85 0.75
N ALA A 19 -10.77 35.96 -0.56
CA ALA A 19 -11.80 35.70 -1.56
C ALA A 19 -12.48 34.36 -1.27
N PRO A 20 -13.79 34.22 -1.56
CA PRO A 20 -14.48 32.94 -1.36
C PRO A 20 -13.73 31.87 -2.14
N GLN A 21 -13.09 30.94 -1.42
CA GLN A 21 -12.46 29.77 -2.03
C GLN A 21 -13.52 29.07 -2.89
N GLU A 22 -13.22 28.93 -4.18
CA GLU A 22 -14.11 28.23 -5.10
C GLU A 22 -14.29 26.79 -4.58
N LYS A 23 -15.54 26.32 -4.54
CA LYS A 23 -15.84 24.96 -4.11
C LYS A 23 -15.13 23.96 -5.02
N GLY A 24 -14.53 22.95 -4.43
CA GLY A 24 -13.71 21.93 -5.08
C GLY A 24 -12.20 22.19 -5.02
N MET A 25 -11.77 23.34 -4.49
CA MET A 25 -10.34 23.69 -4.39
C MET A 25 -9.63 23.06 -3.19
N SER A 26 -10.35 22.63 -2.13
CA SER A 26 -9.72 22.07 -0.94
C SER A 26 -9.00 20.75 -1.23
N ALA A 27 -9.46 20.02 -2.25
CA ALA A 27 -8.82 18.79 -2.71
C ALA A 27 -7.39 19.04 -3.20
N PHE A 28 -7.12 20.21 -3.79
CA PHE A 28 -5.78 20.57 -4.27
C PHE A 28 -4.84 20.97 -3.13
N LEU A 29 -5.37 21.49 -2.03
CA LEU A 29 -4.59 21.65 -0.80
C LEU A 29 -4.14 20.30 -0.23
N ASP A 30 -4.98 19.27 -0.35
CA ASP A 30 -4.59 17.90 0.03
C ASP A 30 -3.61 17.28 -0.97
N VAL A 31 -3.75 17.57 -2.28
CA VAL A 31 -2.76 17.16 -3.30
C VAL A 31 -1.40 17.78 -2.99
N PHE A 32 -1.36 19.08 -2.75
CA PHE A 32 -0.15 19.82 -2.40
C PHE A 32 0.51 19.20 -1.16
N ARG A 33 -0.24 19.01 -0.07
CA ARG A 33 0.26 18.35 1.16
C ARG A 33 0.75 16.91 0.95
N ARG A 34 0.30 16.21 -0.08
CA ARG A 34 0.81 14.86 -0.40
C ARG A 34 2.09 14.91 -1.23
N ALA A 35 2.24 15.94 -2.06
CA ALA A 35 3.37 16.15 -2.96
C ALA A 35 4.57 16.78 -2.23
N ASP A 36 4.31 17.75 -1.35
CA ASP A 36 5.29 18.41 -0.47
C ASP A 36 5.76 17.38 0.58
N LYS A 37 7.00 16.91 0.47
CA LYS A 37 7.54 15.85 1.34
C LYS A 37 8.38 16.40 2.48
N ASN A 38 8.90 17.61 2.33
CA ASN A 38 9.73 18.27 3.33
C ASN A 38 8.93 19.30 4.15
N ASP A 39 7.64 19.49 3.85
CA ASP A 39 6.71 20.42 4.51
C ASP A 39 7.23 21.87 4.48
N ASP A 40 7.96 22.26 3.43
CA ASP A 40 8.52 23.61 3.30
C ASP A 40 7.54 24.63 2.68
N GLY A 41 6.36 24.16 2.26
CA GLY A 41 5.30 24.98 1.69
C GLY A 41 5.49 25.31 0.21
N ALA A 42 6.43 24.67 -0.49
CA ALA A 42 6.68 24.83 -1.91
C ALA A 42 7.08 23.49 -2.58
N LEU A 43 6.60 23.21 -3.78
CA LEU A 43 6.99 21.99 -4.49
C LEU A 43 8.24 22.25 -5.32
N SER A 44 9.34 21.59 -4.95
CA SER A 44 10.54 21.53 -5.79
C SER A 44 10.29 20.70 -7.06
N TRP A 45 11.14 20.87 -8.09
CA TRP A 45 11.10 20.04 -9.30
C TRP A 45 11.12 18.54 -8.98
N PHE A 46 11.89 18.11 -7.99
CA PHE A 46 12.00 16.70 -7.62
C PHE A 46 10.69 16.17 -7.00
N GLU A 47 10.04 16.94 -6.14
CA GLU A 47 8.76 16.58 -5.53
C GLU A 47 7.63 16.59 -6.55
N PHE A 48 7.60 17.61 -7.41
CA PHE A 48 6.66 17.69 -8.52
C PHE A 48 6.80 16.49 -9.46
N LYS A 49 8.03 16.20 -9.93
CA LYS A 49 8.29 15.05 -10.80
C LYS A 49 7.87 13.74 -10.12
N ASN A 50 8.26 13.51 -8.88
CA ASN A 50 7.94 12.25 -8.20
C ASN A 50 6.44 12.04 -7.96
N TYR A 51 5.67 13.11 -7.79
CA TYR A 51 4.24 13.01 -7.53
C TYR A 51 3.39 13.00 -8.80
N PHE A 52 3.75 13.80 -9.81
CA PHE A 52 2.94 13.99 -11.02
C PHE A 52 3.41 13.16 -12.23
N ASP A 53 4.61 12.55 -12.21
CA ASP A 53 5.05 11.65 -13.29
C ASP A 53 4.23 10.36 -13.29
N ASP A 54 3.30 10.27 -14.25
CA ASP A 54 2.52 9.06 -14.51
C ASP A 54 3.16 8.18 -15.62
N GLY A 55 4.27 8.64 -16.22
CA GLY A 55 4.96 8.02 -17.34
C GLY A 55 4.33 8.29 -18.71
N SER A 56 3.32 9.16 -18.80
CA SER A 56 2.69 9.56 -20.07
C SER A 56 3.44 10.72 -20.74
N LEU A 57 4.03 11.62 -19.94
CA LEU A 57 4.81 12.76 -20.42
C LEU A 57 6.31 12.46 -20.37
N SER A 58 7.05 12.97 -21.35
CA SER A 58 8.51 12.99 -21.28
C SER A 58 9.01 13.93 -20.18
N GLU A 59 10.24 13.74 -19.71
CA GLU A 59 10.85 14.61 -18.70
C GLU A 59 10.91 16.08 -19.15
N MET A 60 11.04 16.32 -20.46
CA MET A 60 11.02 17.67 -21.03
C MET A 60 9.62 18.30 -20.96
N GLU A 61 8.58 17.56 -21.34
CA GLU A 61 7.19 18.04 -21.30
C GLU A 61 6.70 18.27 -19.87
N LEU A 62 7.13 17.41 -18.94
CA LEU A 62 6.85 17.59 -17.51
C LEU A 62 7.59 18.82 -16.95
N GLY A 63 8.80 19.10 -17.45
CA GLY A 63 9.57 20.31 -17.11
C GLY A 63 8.92 21.59 -17.62
N GLU A 64 8.40 21.56 -18.85
CA GLU A 64 7.61 22.66 -19.40
C GLU A 64 6.31 22.88 -18.63
N LEU A 65 5.68 21.81 -18.13
CA LEU A 65 4.51 21.91 -17.25
C LEU A 65 4.87 22.57 -15.92
N PHE A 66 5.99 22.17 -15.30
CA PHE A 66 6.46 22.77 -14.04
C PHE A 66 6.69 24.28 -14.19
N HIS A 67 7.43 24.70 -15.22
CA HIS A 67 7.65 26.12 -15.51
C HIS A 67 6.39 26.89 -15.89
N ARG A 68 5.37 26.20 -16.41
CA ARG A 68 4.08 26.83 -16.73
C ARG A 68 3.23 27.08 -15.48
N ILE A 69 3.41 26.25 -14.45
CA ILE A 69 2.72 26.39 -13.16
C ILE A 69 3.45 27.40 -12.27
N ASP A 70 4.79 27.42 -12.28
CA ASP A 70 5.64 28.40 -11.57
C ASP A 70 5.56 29.79 -12.23
N THR A 71 4.41 30.45 -12.09
CA THR A 71 4.15 31.79 -12.61
C THR A 71 4.97 32.89 -11.93
N HIS A 72 5.47 32.62 -10.72
CA HIS A 72 6.31 33.52 -9.94
C HIS A 72 7.81 33.35 -10.24
N ASP A 73 8.19 32.43 -11.14
CA ASP A 73 9.58 32.13 -11.56
C ASP A 73 10.51 31.85 -10.36
N THR A 74 10.01 31.19 -9.31
CA THR A 74 10.76 30.93 -8.08
C THR A 74 11.56 29.62 -8.14
N ASN A 75 11.41 28.85 -9.22
CA ASN A 75 11.85 27.45 -9.36
C ASN A 75 11.20 26.49 -8.36
N ASN A 76 10.12 26.91 -7.71
CA ASN A 76 9.27 26.08 -6.87
C ASN A 76 7.81 26.44 -7.16
N ILE A 77 6.89 25.50 -6.97
CA ILE A 77 5.46 25.76 -7.13
C ILE A 77 4.82 25.96 -5.75
N ASP A 78 4.22 27.13 -5.52
CA ASP A 78 3.45 27.36 -4.30
C ASP A 78 2.01 26.82 -4.39
N VAL A 79 1.32 26.80 -3.25
CA VAL A 79 -0.06 26.31 -3.14
C VAL A 79 -1.02 27.09 -4.05
N GLY A 80 -0.82 28.41 -4.16
CA GLY A 80 -1.65 29.30 -4.96
C GLY A 80 -1.48 29.02 -6.44
N GLU A 81 -0.24 28.91 -6.91
CA GLU A 81 0.10 28.59 -8.30
C GLU A 81 -0.48 27.24 -8.75
N LEU A 82 -0.35 26.22 -7.90
CA LEU A 82 -0.92 24.90 -8.17
C LEU A 82 -2.46 24.98 -8.27
N CYS A 83 -3.09 25.67 -7.32
CA CYS A 83 -4.54 25.86 -7.31
C CYS A 83 -5.03 26.65 -8.53
N ASP A 84 -4.35 27.74 -8.90
CA ASP A 84 -4.71 28.59 -10.02
C ASP A 84 -4.60 27.83 -11.34
N TYR A 85 -3.58 27.00 -11.51
CA TYR A 85 -3.44 26.15 -12.70
C TYR A 85 -4.57 25.12 -12.80
N PHE A 86 -4.84 24.36 -11.73
CA PHE A 86 -5.86 23.30 -11.78
C PHE A 86 -7.28 23.84 -11.80
N SER A 87 -7.55 25.01 -11.21
CA SER A 87 -8.86 25.67 -11.27
C SER A 87 -9.36 25.84 -12.72
N GLN A 88 -8.43 26.12 -13.64
CA GLN A 88 -8.71 26.33 -15.06
C GLN A 88 -8.86 25.02 -15.84
N GLN A 89 -8.34 23.89 -15.32
CA GLN A 89 -8.24 22.60 -16.02
C GLN A 89 -9.19 21.53 -15.48
N LEU A 90 -9.98 21.84 -14.44
CA LEU A 90 -10.86 20.87 -13.77
C LEU A 90 -11.99 20.30 -14.64
N GLY A 91 -12.53 21.10 -15.56
CA GLY A 91 -13.65 20.71 -16.41
C GLY A 91 -14.79 20.04 -15.61
N PRO A 92 -15.28 18.85 -16.00
CA PRO A 92 -16.38 18.17 -15.31
C PRO A 92 -16.04 17.71 -13.88
N PHE A 93 -14.75 17.60 -13.53
CA PHE A 93 -14.32 17.19 -12.19
C PHE A 93 -14.53 18.27 -11.14
N GLN A 94 -14.74 19.54 -11.52
CA GLN A 94 -15.06 20.61 -10.57
C GLN A 94 -16.30 20.27 -9.74
N GLN A 95 -17.36 19.78 -10.39
CA GLN A 95 -18.59 19.38 -9.71
C GLN A 95 -18.37 18.18 -8.79
N VAL A 96 -17.48 17.26 -9.18
CA VAL A 96 -17.12 16.09 -8.38
C VAL A 96 -16.38 16.53 -7.10
N PHE A 97 -15.36 17.37 -7.22
CA PHE A 97 -14.62 17.86 -6.05
C PHE A 97 -15.50 18.73 -5.15
N SER A 98 -16.38 19.57 -5.71
CA SER A 98 -17.37 20.32 -4.92
C SER A 98 -18.32 19.39 -4.15
N ALA A 99 -18.79 18.30 -4.76
CA ALA A 99 -19.64 17.33 -4.09
C ALA A 99 -18.90 16.56 -2.99
N LEU A 100 -17.61 16.26 -3.20
CA LEU A 100 -16.76 15.63 -2.20
C LEU A 100 -16.52 16.54 -0.98
N GLU A 101 -16.36 17.85 -1.20
CA GLU A 101 -16.28 18.82 -0.11
C GLU A 101 -17.59 18.90 0.70
N ASP A 102 -18.73 18.99 0.01
CA ASP A 102 -20.04 19.03 0.65
C ASP A 102 -20.32 17.71 1.42
N LEU A 103 -19.90 16.56 0.87
CA LEU A 103 -19.97 15.26 1.53
C LEU A 103 -19.09 15.23 2.78
N ASN A 104 -17.83 15.67 2.69
CA ASN A 104 -16.90 15.71 3.81
C ASN A 104 -17.42 16.62 4.94
N SER A 105 -17.95 17.78 4.60
CA SER A 105 -18.57 18.70 5.57
C SER A 105 -19.80 18.06 6.25
N SER A 106 -20.64 17.38 5.45
CA SER A 106 -21.84 16.68 5.95
C SER A 106 -21.48 15.52 6.88
N ILE A 107 -20.46 14.73 6.54
CA ILE A 107 -19.96 13.62 7.36
C ILE A 107 -19.39 14.14 8.67
N ASN A 108 -18.52 15.14 8.63
CA ASN A 108 -17.94 15.72 9.85
C ASN A 108 -19.02 16.28 10.78
N THR A 109 -20.00 16.99 10.23
CA THR A 109 -21.14 17.49 11.00
C THR A 109 -21.94 16.36 11.64
N ALA A 110 -22.24 15.31 10.88
CA ALA A 110 -22.98 14.14 11.37
C ALA A 110 -22.19 13.37 12.44
N LEU A 111 -20.87 13.24 12.29
CA LEU A 111 -19.98 12.59 13.25
C LEU A 111 -19.87 13.40 14.55
N MET A 112 -19.70 14.72 14.46
CA MET A 112 -19.65 15.60 15.64
C MET A 112 -20.96 15.56 16.43
N SER A 113 -22.11 15.70 15.74
CA SER A 113 -23.42 15.58 16.39
C SER A 113 -23.64 14.19 16.99
N THR A 114 -23.25 13.13 16.28
CA THR A 114 -23.36 11.77 16.81
C THR A 114 -22.48 11.61 18.04
N ALA A 115 -21.22 12.04 18.02
CA ALA A 115 -20.31 11.92 19.16
C ALA A 115 -20.81 12.67 20.40
N GLN A 116 -21.43 13.84 20.22
CA GLN A 116 -21.98 14.63 21.31
C GLN A 116 -23.19 13.95 21.97
N ASP A 117 -24.12 13.43 21.18
CA ASP A 117 -25.38 12.90 21.71
C ASP A 117 -25.27 11.43 22.12
N TYR A 118 -24.41 10.64 21.47
CA TYR A 118 -24.33 9.18 21.58
C TYR A 118 -24.31 8.63 23.02
N PRO A 119 -23.52 9.17 23.97
CA PRO A 119 -23.47 8.65 25.34
C PRO A 119 -24.80 8.78 26.10
N SER A 120 -25.63 9.75 25.71
CA SER A 120 -26.93 10.03 26.35
C SER A 120 -28.11 9.32 25.66
N MET A 121 -27.88 8.68 24.51
CA MET A 121 -28.93 8.04 23.72
C MET A 121 -29.30 6.65 24.26
N PRO A 122 -30.56 6.21 24.10
CA PRO A 122 -30.97 4.83 24.32
C PRO A 122 -30.20 3.83 23.44
N GLN A 123 -30.07 2.58 23.91
CA GLN A 123 -29.33 1.51 23.22
C GLN A 123 -29.81 1.26 21.77
N GLU A 124 -31.13 1.34 21.54
CA GLU A 124 -31.72 1.21 20.20
C GLU A 124 -31.24 2.31 19.26
N SER A 125 -31.24 3.57 19.73
CA SER A 125 -30.77 4.70 18.93
C SER A 125 -29.25 4.64 18.70
N GLN A 126 -28.47 4.19 19.68
CA GLN A 126 -27.03 3.94 19.50
C GLN A 126 -26.74 2.84 18.48
N PHE A 127 -27.59 1.81 18.40
CA PHE A 127 -27.52 0.79 17.35
C PHE A 127 -27.79 1.41 15.97
N VAL A 128 -28.86 2.18 15.82
CA VAL A 128 -29.19 2.86 14.55
C VAL A 128 -28.06 3.77 14.10
N ARG A 129 -27.42 4.53 15.00
CA ARG A 129 -26.26 5.38 14.66
C ARG A 129 -25.07 4.56 14.15
N ARG A 130 -24.72 3.44 14.80
CA ARG A 130 -23.65 2.53 14.34
C ARG A 130 -23.97 1.91 12.98
N PHE A 131 -25.21 1.49 12.79
CA PHE A 131 -25.68 0.94 11.52
C PHE A 131 -25.56 1.98 10.39
N LEU A 132 -26.06 3.20 10.59
CA LEU A 132 -26.00 4.26 9.58
C LEU A 132 -24.56 4.66 9.24
N LEU A 133 -23.65 4.73 10.23
CA LEU A 133 -22.23 4.98 9.97
C LEU A 133 -21.59 3.87 9.14
N LYS A 134 -21.90 2.61 9.45
CA LYS A 134 -21.45 1.46 8.67
C LYS A 134 -21.98 1.53 7.23
N GLU A 135 -23.23 1.93 7.06
CA GLU A 135 -23.84 2.05 5.73
C GLU A 135 -23.22 3.19 4.91
N VAL A 136 -22.94 4.35 5.52
CA VAL A 136 -22.21 5.45 4.86
C VAL A 136 -20.85 4.97 4.33
N LEU A 137 -20.11 4.19 5.13
CA LEU A 137 -18.83 3.61 4.69
C LEU A 137 -19.00 2.66 3.50
N ASN A 138 -20.02 1.80 3.52
CA ASN A 138 -20.28 0.89 2.41
C ASN A 138 -20.63 1.64 1.11
N GLN A 139 -21.39 2.73 1.21
CA GLN A 139 -21.73 3.56 0.04
C GLN A 139 -20.49 4.24 -0.56
N MET A 140 -19.58 4.71 0.30
CA MET A 140 -18.30 5.27 -0.16
C MET A 140 -17.42 4.23 -0.85
N ASP A 141 -17.30 3.03 -0.29
CA ASP A 141 -16.55 1.92 -0.91
C ASP A 141 -17.14 1.53 -2.28
N SER A 142 -18.47 1.51 -2.41
CA SER A 142 -19.13 1.29 -3.69
C SER A 142 -18.80 2.37 -4.72
N GLN A 143 -18.78 3.64 -4.32
CA GLN A 143 -18.41 4.75 -5.20
C GLN A 143 -16.94 4.69 -5.60
N GLN A 144 -16.04 4.41 -4.66
CA GLN A 144 -14.61 4.24 -4.92
C GLN A 144 -14.36 3.19 -6.00
N ARG A 145 -15.00 2.02 -5.89
CA ARG A 145 -14.87 0.95 -6.91
C ARG A 145 -15.30 1.39 -8.30
N SER A 146 -16.34 2.23 -8.40
CA SER A 146 -16.79 2.76 -9.70
C SER A 146 -15.76 3.70 -10.33
N VAL A 147 -15.10 4.53 -9.52
CA VAL A 147 -14.01 5.40 -9.95
C VAL A 147 -12.78 4.59 -10.34
N ASP A 148 -12.43 3.55 -9.57
CA ASP A 148 -11.31 2.65 -9.88
C ASP A 148 -11.46 1.98 -11.25
N VAL A 149 -12.67 1.53 -11.60
CA VAL A 149 -12.97 0.93 -12.91
C VAL A 149 -12.84 1.95 -14.04
N ALA A 150 -13.32 3.18 -13.83
CA ALA A 150 -13.17 4.25 -14.81
C ALA A 150 -11.70 4.65 -15.01
N SER A 151 -10.91 4.72 -13.93
CA SER A 151 -9.47 5.01 -13.99
C SER A 151 -8.70 3.93 -14.75
N GLU A 152 -8.99 2.65 -14.50
CA GLU A 152 -8.37 1.55 -15.24
C GLU A 152 -8.66 1.65 -16.74
N HIS A 153 -9.88 2.03 -17.13
CA HIS A 153 -10.24 2.16 -18.54
C HIS A 153 -9.47 3.29 -19.21
N LEU A 154 -9.34 4.44 -18.55
CA LEU A 154 -8.57 5.59 -19.06
C LEU A 154 -7.07 5.26 -19.19
N GLU A 155 -6.50 4.53 -18.23
CA GLU A 155 -5.10 4.08 -18.28
C GLU A 155 -4.84 3.07 -19.43
N GLN A 156 -5.82 2.24 -19.77
CA GLN A 156 -5.71 1.27 -20.88
C GLN A 156 -5.80 1.96 -22.25
N GLU A 157 -6.62 3.00 -22.38
CA GLU A 157 -6.71 3.80 -23.60
C GLU A 157 -5.44 4.66 -23.82
N SER A 158 -4.87 5.25 -22.76
CA SER A 158 -3.63 6.04 -22.87
C SER A 158 -2.39 5.18 -23.13
N GLY A 159 -2.34 3.95 -22.60
CA GLY A 159 -1.25 2.99 -22.86
C GLY A 159 -1.27 2.34 -24.25
N SER A 160 -2.26 2.64 -25.10
CA SER A 160 -2.41 2.07 -26.45
C SER A 160 -1.77 2.92 -27.56
N GLN A 161 -1.14 4.06 -27.23
CA GLN A 161 -0.27 4.79 -28.16
C GLN A 161 1.18 4.38 -27.93
N GLU A 162 1.68 3.43 -28.74
CA GLU A 162 3.11 3.14 -28.81
C GLU A 162 3.89 4.38 -29.28
N PRO A 163 4.92 4.85 -28.53
CA PRO A 163 5.99 5.64 -29.11
C PRO A 163 6.93 4.68 -29.83
N VAL A 164 7.08 4.94 -31.13
CA VAL A 164 8.05 4.28 -32.02
C VAL A 164 9.47 4.53 -31.51
N ASP A 165 10.24 3.44 -31.38
CA ASP A 165 11.70 3.37 -31.28
C ASP A 165 12.43 4.20 -30.18
N ALA A 166 12.76 3.55 -29.06
CA ALA A 166 14.06 3.76 -28.40
C ALA A 166 14.44 2.58 -27.49
N LYS A 167 15.57 1.96 -27.82
CA LYS A 167 16.22 0.86 -27.11
C LYS A 167 16.89 1.42 -25.84
N VAL A 168 16.31 1.23 -24.66
CA VAL A 168 16.95 1.56 -23.37
C VAL A 168 16.69 0.43 -22.37
N GLU A 169 17.76 0.06 -21.66
CA GLU A 169 17.88 -1.06 -20.72
C GLU A 169 16.84 -1.00 -19.59
N GLU A 170 16.23 -2.15 -19.29
CA GLU A 170 15.30 -2.36 -18.19
C GLU A 170 16.02 -2.25 -16.83
N GLU A 171 15.72 -1.20 -16.06
CA GLU A 171 15.81 -1.27 -14.60
C GLU A 171 14.55 -1.94 -14.01
N PRO A 172 14.69 -2.81 -12.98
CA PRO A 172 13.58 -3.60 -12.48
C PRO A 172 12.72 -2.74 -11.53
N ARG A 173 11.66 -2.13 -12.07
CA ARG A 173 10.58 -1.53 -11.27
C ARG A 173 9.74 -2.63 -10.59
N LEU A 174 10.28 -3.18 -9.50
CA LEU A 174 9.79 -4.35 -8.75
C LEU A 174 8.38 -4.21 -8.13
N ASN A 175 7.79 -3.02 -8.10
CA ASN A 175 6.51 -2.80 -7.39
C ASN A 175 5.25 -2.83 -8.28
N ARG A 176 5.36 -2.79 -9.62
CA ARG A 176 4.19 -2.87 -10.52
C ARG A 176 3.85 -4.30 -10.95
N ALA A 177 4.78 -5.25 -10.92
CA ALA A 177 4.58 -6.59 -11.47
C ALA A 177 3.61 -7.45 -10.64
N ARG A 178 3.62 -7.35 -9.29
CA ARG A 178 2.79 -8.21 -8.44
C ARG A 178 1.28 -7.95 -8.50
N ARG A 179 0.83 -6.77 -8.98
CA ARG A 179 -0.60 -6.49 -9.25
C ARG A 179 -1.06 -7.01 -10.62
N ARG A 180 -0.14 -7.25 -11.57
CA ARG A 180 -0.48 -7.62 -12.97
C ARG A 180 -0.87 -9.09 -13.11
N ASP A 181 -0.26 -10.00 -12.33
CA ASP A 181 -0.46 -11.44 -12.51
C ASP A 181 -1.79 -11.96 -11.94
N ILE A 182 -2.34 -11.29 -10.93
CA ILE A 182 -3.67 -11.64 -10.40
C ILE A 182 -4.79 -11.08 -11.31
N ARG A 183 -4.54 -9.94 -11.99
CA ARG A 183 -5.55 -9.21 -12.79
C ARG A 183 -5.82 -9.84 -14.17
N ARG A 184 -4.82 -10.48 -14.80
CA ARG A 184 -5.01 -11.19 -16.09
C ARG A 184 -5.92 -12.42 -15.99
N GLN A 185 -6.10 -13.00 -14.80
CA GLN A 185 -7.04 -14.12 -14.62
C GLN A 185 -8.51 -13.67 -14.58
N MET A 186 -8.77 -12.37 -14.39
CA MET A 186 -10.13 -11.80 -14.34
C MET A 186 -10.57 -11.14 -15.67
N SER A 187 -9.63 -10.73 -16.52
CA SER A 187 -9.89 -10.06 -17.81
C SER A 187 -10.47 -10.96 -18.90
N GLY A 188 -10.59 -12.26 -18.66
CA GLY A 188 -11.24 -13.21 -19.60
C GLY A 188 -12.77 -13.12 -19.64
N LEU A 189 -13.39 -12.31 -18.79
CA LEU A 189 -14.85 -12.28 -18.60
C LEU A 189 -15.55 -11.07 -19.23
N SER A 190 -14.81 -10.04 -19.65
CA SER A 190 -15.40 -8.74 -20.04
C SER A 190 -15.83 -8.65 -21.50
N ARG A 191 -15.95 -9.77 -22.22
CA ARG A 191 -16.31 -9.76 -23.65
C ARG A 191 -17.52 -10.65 -23.94
N LEU A 192 -18.69 -10.30 -23.40
CA LEU A 192 -19.94 -10.94 -23.79
C LEU A 192 -21.03 -9.88 -24.01
N ASP A 193 -21.48 -9.86 -25.26
CA ASP A 193 -22.54 -9.05 -25.84
C ASP A 193 -23.92 -9.44 -25.28
N SER A 194 -24.85 -8.49 -25.30
CA SER A 194 -26.18 -8.58 -24.69
C SER A 194 -27.03 -9.71 -25.29
N SER A 195 -27.36 -10.72 -24.48
CA SER A 195 -28.47 -11.66 -24.68
C SER A 195 -28.72 -12.44 -23.38
N GLU A 196 -29.88 -13.10 -23.24
CA GLU A 196 -30.39 -13.83 -22.06
C GLU A 196 -29.38 -14.81 -21.41
N ASP A 197 -28.36 -15.23 -22.16
CA ASP A 197 -27.18 -15.96 -21.69
C ASP A 197 -26.36 -15.23 -20.61
N SER A 198 -26.41 -13.90 -20.56
CA SER A 198 -25.68 -13.11 -19.54
C SER A 198 -26.14 -13.44 -18.12
N SER A 199 -27.43 -13.76 -17.93
CA SER A 199 -27.97 -14.12 -16.61
C SER A 199 -27.49 -15.52 -16.16
N VAL A 200 -27.36 -16.46 -17.10
CA VAL A 200 -26.87 -17.83 -16.87
C VAL A 200 -25.37 -17.80 -16.59
N LEU A 201 -24.62 -16.96 -17.31
CA LEU A 201 -23.19 -16.77 -17.10
C LEU A 201 -22.92 -16.03 -15.79
N LEU A 202 -23.73 -15.04 -15.42
CA LEU A 202 -23.66 -14.40 -14.10
C LEU A 202 -23.96 -15.40 -12.98
N THR A 203 -25.02 -16.21 -13.11
CA THR A 203 -25.35 -17.21 -12.09
C THR A 203 -24.27 -18.28 -11.96
N GLN A 204 -23.66 -18.73 -13.06
CA GLN A 204 -22.51 -19.63 -13.02
C GLN A 204 -21.28 -18.98 -12.36
N GLN A 205 -21.03 -17.70 -12.62
CA GLN A 205 -19.94 -16.96 -12.01
C GLN A 205 -20.18 -16.69 -10.51
N VAL A 206 -21.42 -16.41 -10.12
CA VAL A 206 -21.83 -16.29 -8.71
C VAL A 206 -21.67 -17.62 -7.98
N LEU A 207 -22.03 -18.74 -8.62
CA LEU A 207 -21.80 -20.08 -8.04
C LEU A 207 -20.31 -20.42 -7.92
N ARG A 208 -19.49 -20.01 -8.89
CA ARG A 208 -18.03 -20.15 -8.82
C ARG A 208 -17.41 -19.27 -7.74
N LEU A 209 -17.88 -18.02 -7.61
CA LEU A 209 -17.43 -17.12 -6.55
C LEU A 209 -17.86 -17.63 -5.19
N LYS A 210 -19.06 -18.20 -5.07
CA LYS A 210 -19.52 -18.86 -3.86
C LYS A 210 -18.62 -20.04 -3.49
N THR A 211 -18.28 -20.92 -4.44
CA THR A 211 -17.36 -22.02 -4.14
C THR A 211 -15.95 -21.53 -3.79
N LEU A 212 -15.44 -20.48 -4.45
CA LEU A 212 -14.15 -19.87 -4.07
C LEU A 212 -14.21 -19.20 -2.70
N LEU A 213 -15.31 -18.54 -2.36
CA LEU A 213 -15.54 -17.94 -1.05
C LEU A 213 -15.62 -19.03 0.03
N ASP A 214 -16.39 -20.09 -0.20
CA ASP A 214 -16.50 -21.23 0.71
C ASP A 214 -15.12 -21.89 0.91
N THR A 215 -14.32 -21.99 -0.15
CA THR A 215 -12.93 -22.51 -0.10
C THR A 215 -11.97 -21.56 0.61
N LEU A 216 -12.14 -20.24 0.49
CA LEU A 216 -11.30 -19.25 1.18
C LEU A 216 -11.68 -19.12 2.65
N GLN A 217 -12.97 -19.19 2.94
CA GLN A 217 -13.54 -19.15 4.28
C GLN A 217 -13.21 -20.44 5.05
N SER A 218 -13.05 -21.58 4.36
CA SER A 218 -12.48 -22.79 4.98
C SER A 218 -10.97 -22.68 5.21
N LYS A 219 -10.23 -21.97 4.35
CA LYS A 219 -8.77 -21.78 4.47
C LYS A 219 -8.35 -20.77 5.54
N VAL A 220 -9.19 -19.79 5.88
CA VAL A 220 -8.88 -18.77 6.90
C VAL A 220 -9.72 -19.04 8.14
N ARG A 221 -9.36 -20.08 8.88
CA ARG A 221 -9.83 -20.31 10.25
C ARG A 221 -8.78 -19.77 11.21
N LEU A 222 -8.85 -18.47 11.50
CA LEU A 222 -8.22 -17.96 12.72
C LEU A 222 -9.01 -18.57 13.89
N GLN A 223 -8.46 -19.62 14.49
CA GLN A 223 -9.08 -20.24 15.65
C GLN A 223 -9.17 -19.20 16.79
N PRO A 224 -10.26 -19.22 17.59
CA PRO A 224 -10.32 -18.43 18.82
C PRO A 224 -9.11 -18.78 19.69
N ILE A 225 -8.63 -17.81 20.48
CA ILE A 225 -7.57 -17.98 21.47
C ILE A 225 -7.86 -19.25 22.30
N GLU A 226 -7.08 -20.31 22.09
CA GLU A 226 -7.16 -21.55 22.87
C GLU A 226 -6.57 -21.26 24.26
N GLU A 227 -7.43 -21.25 25.28
CA GLU A 227 -7.06 -20.80 26.64
C GLU A 227 -6.23 -21.83 27.41
N GLU A 228 -6.22 -23.11 27.01
CA GLU A 228 -5.39 -24.17 27.61
C GLU A 228 -5.27 -25.36 26.63
N LEU A 229 -4.06 -25.68 26.17
CA LEU A 229 -3.77 -26.91 25.43
C LEU A 229 -3.42 -28.01 26.44
N ASP A 230 -4.35 -28.94 26.67
CA ASP A 230 -4.08 -30.15 27.47
C ASP A 230 -3.04 -31.00 26.73
N MET A 231 -1.83 -31.03 27.26
CA MET A 231 -0.67 -31.77 26.71
C MET A 231 -0.83 -33.31 26.77
N GLU A 232 -1.99 -33.80 27.23
CA GLU A 232 -2.26 -35.22 27.45
C GLU A 232 -2.69 -35.96 26.19
N ASP A 233 -3.23 -35.28 25.17
CA ASP A 233 -3.68 -35.90 23.92
C ASP A 233 -3.01 -35.29 22.67
N GLY A 234 -1.97 -35.96 22.17
CA GLY A 234 -1.64 -35.98 20.74
C GLY A 234 -1.22 -34.68 20.04
N VAL A 235 -1.00 -33.57 20.75
CA VAL A 235 -0.57 -32.31 20.12
C VAL A 235 0.82 -32.49 19.50
N SER A 236 0.86 -32.57 18.17
CA SER A 236 2.11 -32.56 17.42
C SER A 236 2.78 -31.19 17.61
N LEU A 237 4.05 -31.18 18.02
CA LEU A 237 4.81 -29.96 18.25
C LEU A 237 5.88 -29.80 17.17
N VAL A 238 5.99 -28.59 16.63
CA VAL A 238 7.03 -28.22 15.66
C VAL A 238 8.07 -27.34 16.32
N GLN A 239 9.29 -27.38 15.79
CA GLN A 239 10.39 -26.55 16.25
C GLN A 239 10.56 -25.38 15.29
N LEU A 240 10.27 -24.16 15.76
CA LEU A 240 10.62 -22.93 15.07
C LEU A 240 12.01 -22.48 15.54
N VAL A 241 12.87 -22.21 14.58
CA VAL A 241 14.26 -21.82 14.77
C VAL A 241 14.46 -20.49 14.08
N GLN A 242 14.92 -19.50 14.83
CA GLN A 242 15.28 -18.19 14.33
C GLN A 242 16.80 -18.06 14.39
N ARG A 243 17.41 -17.82 13.23
CA ARG A 243 18.84 -17.62 13.06
C ARG A 243 19.08 -16.19 12.61
N ARG A 244 19.60 -15.34 13.50
CA ARG A 244 19.91 -13.95 13.23
C ARG A 244 21.40 -13.81 12.94
N MET A 245 21.70 -13.22 11.79
CA MET A 245 23.04 -13.09 11.23
C MET A 245 23.26 -11.63 10.82
N GLU A 246 24.34 -11.02 11.30
CA GLU A 246 24.76 -9.66 10.93
C GLU A 246 25.96 -9.77 9.99
N ILE A 247 25.79 -9.33 8.75
CA ILE A 247 26.73 -9.50 7.65
C ILE A 247 27.75 -8.34 7.67
N GLU A 248 28.98 -8.63 7.29
CA GLU A 248 30.03 -7.63 7.12
C GLU A 248 29.87 -6.87 5.77
N GLU A 249 30.12 -5.55 5.77
CA GLU A 249 29.73 -4.63 4.69
C GLU A 249 30.22 -5.02 3.28
N ASP A 250 31.32 -5.74 3.18
CA ASP A 250 31.96 -6.15 1.91
C ASP A 250 31.75 -7.64 1.55
N LYS A 251 30.97 -8.39 2.33
CA LYS A 251 30.84 -9.86 2.19
C LYS A 251 29.43 -10.35 1.85
N GLU A 252 28.54 -9.43 1.49
CA GLU A 252 27.13 -9.74 1.25
C GLU A 252 26.90 -10.73 0.10
N GLU A 253 27.59 -10.57 -1.03
CA GLU A 253 27.40 -11.43 -2.20
C GLU A 253 27.83 -12.88 -1.92
N GLU A 254 28.97 -13.06 -1.24
CA GLU A 254 29.48 -14.35 -0.82
C GLU A 254 28.52 -15.03 0.18
N PHE A 255 27.99 -14.25 1.13
CA PHE A 255 26.99 -14.73 2.08
C PHE A 255 25.71 -15.18 1.37
N ARG A 256 25.18 -14.39 0.42
CA ARG A 256 23.96 -14.76 -0.33
C ARG A 256 24.15 -16.03 -1.13
N LYS A 257 25.33 -16.25 -1.71
CA LYS A 257 25.65 -17.48 -2.41
C LYS A 257 25.66 -18.68 -1.46
N ALA A 258 26.34 -18.57 -0.32
CA ALA A 258 26.38 -19.62 0.70
C ALA A 258 24.97 -19.93 1.26
N LEU A 259 24.14 -18.90 1.48
CA LEU A 259 22.77 -19.06 1.94
C LEU A 259 21.89 -19.77 0.92
N ARG A 260 22.00 -19.43 -0.37
CA ARG A 260 21.25 -20.10 -1.44
C ARG A 260 21.61 -21.58 -1.53
N GLU A 261 22.90 -21.91 -1.53
CA GLU A 261 23.39 -23.29 -1.54
C GLU A 261 22.85 -24.09 -0.34
N TYR A 262 22.78 -23.45 0.84
CA TYR A 262 22.22 -24.07 2.03
C TYR A 262 20.72 -24.34 1.90
N LEU A 263 19.93 -23.35 1.45
CA LEU A 263 18.47 -23.49 1.30
C LEU A 263 18.10 -24.60 0.31
N GLU A 264 18.78 -24.65 -0.86
CA GLU A 264 18.57 -25.70 -1.86
C GLU A 264 18.87 -27.11 -1.30
N THR A 265 19.83 -27.20 -0.38
CA THR A 265 20.16 -28.48 0.27
C THR A 265 19.14 -28.84 1.35
N VAL A 266 18.62 -27.86 2.10
CA VAL A 266 17.71 -28.08 3.23
C VAL A 266 16.26 -28.34 2.76
N GLU A 267 15.83 -27.73 1.67
CA GLU A 267 14.47 -27.91 1.10
C GLU A 267 14.16 -29.38 0.76
N GLY A 268 15.20 -30.21 0.51
CA GLY A 268 15.09 -31.65 0.28
C GLY A 268 15.31 -32.55 1.50
N THR A 269 15.49 -32.00 2.71
CA THR A 269 15.77 -32.79 3.93
C THR A 269 14.48 -33.24 4.63
N ASP A 270 14.46 -34.50 5.06
CA ASP A 270 13.32 -35.08 5.77
C ASP A 270 13.11 -34.37 7.11
N GLY A 271 11.89 -33.89 7.33
CA GLY A 271 11.50 -33.16 8.55
C GLY A 271 11.63 -31.63 8.49
N CYS A 272 12.11 -31.04 7.40
CA CYS A 272 12.01 -29.58 7.18
C CYS A 272 10.60 -29.24 6.65
N ILE A 273 9.87 -28.39 7.36
CA ILE A 273 8.50 -27.98 6.96
C ILE A 273 8.55 -26.69 6.15
N ASN A 274 9.30 -25.69 6.59
CA ASN A 274 9.34 -24.39 5.92
C ASN A 274 10.63 -23.63 6.23
N LEU A 275 11.09 -22.83 5.27
CA LEU A 275 12.25 -21.95 5.38
C LEU A 275 11.85 -20.55 4.90
N CYS A 276 12.12 -19.53 5.71
CA CYS A 276 11.86 -18.15 5.34
C CYS A 276 13.07 -17.29 5.66
N VAL A 277 13.50 -16.48 4.70
CA VAL A 277 14.59 -15.51 4.87
C VAL A 277 14.01 -14.11 4.88
N CYS A 278 14.20 -13.40 5.99
CA CYS A 278 13.82 -12.01 6.16
C CYS A 278 15.08 -11.14 6.18
N ARG A 279 14.99 -9.98 5.54
CA ARG A 279 16.06 -8.98 5.56
C ARG A 279 15.49 -7.65 6.03
N THR A 280 16.19 -7.00 6.94
CA THR A 280 15.83 -5.66 7.40
C THR A 280 16.51 -4.63 6.48
N PRO A 281 15.80 -3.61 5.96
CA PRO A 281 16.37 -2.62 5.05
C PRO A 281 17.41 -1.69 5.72
N ASP A 282 17.28 -1.47 7.03
CA ASP A 282 18.08 -0.47 7.77
C ASP A 282 19.36 -1.05 8.39
N ARG A 283 19.56 -2.37 8.31
CA ARG A 283 20.72 -3.08 8.89
C ARG A 283 21.18 -4.16 7.93
N GLN A 284 22.47 -4.50 7.92
CA GLN A 284 22.97 -5.71 7.26
C GLN A 284 22.61 -6.98 8.06
N GLU A 285 21.36 -7.06 8.52
CA GLU A 285 20.85 -8.13 9.35
C GLU A 285 19.92 -9.01 8.52
N ILE A 286 20.22 -10.31 8.52
CA ILE A 286 19.39 -11.35 7.91
C ILE A 286 18.89 -12.27 9.02
N ILE A 287 17.58 -12.55 8.97
CA ILE A 287 16.93 -13.47 9.88
C ILE A 287 16.40 -14.64 9.06
N LEU A 288 16.92 -15.82 9.32
CA LEU A 288 16.46 -17.08 8.74
C LEU A 288 15.56 -17.79 9.74
N TYR A 289 14.32 -18.01 9.35
CA TYR A 289 13.35 -18.81 10.07
C TYR A 289 13.29 -20.21 9.46
N GLU A 290 13.52 -21.22 10.28
CA GLU A 290 13.40 -22.63 9.90
C GLU A 290 12.35 -23.31 10.78
N ILE A 291 11.41 -24.01 10.15
CA ILE A 291 10.37 -24.77 10.83
C ILE A 291 10.63 -26.26 10.59
N TRP A 292 10.77 -27.00 11.67
CA TRP A 292 11.05 -28.43 11.65
C TRP A 292 9.91 -29.22 12.29
N ALA A 293 9.64 -30.42 11.77
CA ALA A 293 8.57 -31.32 12.22
C ALA A 293 8.69 -31.80 13.67
N GLY A 294 9.79 -31.47 14.34
CA GLY A 294 9.96 -31.63 15.77
C GLY A 294 11.40 -31.34 16.19
N THR A 295 11.64 -31.30 17.51
CA THR A 295 12.96 -31.01 18.07
C THR A 295 14.03 -32.02 17.62
N GLN A 296 13.67 -33.29 17.37
CA GLN A 296 14.62 -34.31 16.93
C GLN A 296 15.08 -34.11 15.48
N ALA A 297 14.17 -33.73 14.58
CA ALA A 297 14.51 -33.42 13.19
C ALA A 297 15.49 -32.25 13.12
N TRP A 298 15.19 -31.17 13.86
CA TRP A 298 16.09 -30.02 13.98
C TRP A 298 17.46 -30.39 14.56
N LYS A 299 17.51 -31.15 15.67
CA LYS A 299 18.80 -31.59 16.26
C LYS A 299 19.63 -32.43 15.29
N THR A 300 18.98 -33.32 14.55
CA THR A 300 19.62 -34.12 13.51
C THR A 300 20.21 -33.21 12.43
N HIS A 301 19.44 -32.22 11.96
CA HIS A 301 19.91 -31.25 10.98
C HIS A 301 21.09 -30.40 11.45
N VAL A 302 21.03 -29.81 12.65
CA VAL A 302 22.14 -29.01 13.20
C VAL A 302 23.41 -29.83 13.34
N SER A 303 23.29 -31.12 13.65
CA SER A 303 24.44 -32.03 13.75
C SER A 303 25.00 -32.49 12.39
N SER A 304 24.24 -32.27 11.31
CA SER A 304 24.56 -32.72 9.95
C SER A 304 25.77 -32.00 9.34
N SER A 305 26.35 -32.60 8.31
CA SER A 305 27.41 -31.97 7.52
C SER A 305 26.92 -30.72 6.78
N VAL A 306 25.65 -30.66 6.38
CA VAL A 306 25.04 -29.52 5.67
C VAL A 306 25.06 -28.27 6.54
N SER A 307 24.52 -28.38 7.76
CA SER A 307 24.45 -27.25 8.70
C SER A 307 25.85 -26.79 9.14
N LYS A 308 26.75 -27.74 9.42
CA LYS A 308 28.15 -27.43 9.80
C LYS A 308 28.92 -26.75 8.66
N THR A 309 28.76 -27.23 7.43
CA THR A 309 29.42 -26.62 6.26
C THR A 309 28.95 -25.19 6.04
N PHE A 310 27.64 -24.95 6.20
CA PHE A 310 27.09 -23.60 6.11
C PHE A 310 27.60 -22.70 7.24
N GLN A 311 27.58 -23.17 8.50
CA GLN A 311 28.14 -22.43 9.64
C GLN A 311 29.62 -22.09 9.45
N HIS A 312 30.41 -23.04 8.96
CA HIS A 312 31.84 -22.81 8.67
C HIS A 312 32.05 -21.82 7.54
N LYS A 313 31.20 -21.81 6.51
CA LYS A 313 31.29 -20.82 5.42
C LYS A 313 30.91 -19.43 5.90
N VAL A 314 29.91 -19.33 6.78
CA VAL A 314 29.33 -18.06 7.18
C VAL A 314 30.08 -17.41 8.34
N ILE A 315 30.80 -18.16 9.18
CA ILE A 315 31.50 -17.60 10.36
C ILE A 315 32.46 -16.46 10.02
N ASP A 316 33.14 -16.53 8.87
CA ASP A 316 34.09 -15.50 8.41
C ASP A 316 33.40 -14.37 7.62
N LEU A 317 32.08 -14.47 7.39
CA LEU A 317 31.27 -13.49 6.63
C LEU A 317 30.41 -12.60 7.53
N LEU A 318 30.35 -12.90 8.83
CA LEU A 318 29.52 -12.16 9.78
C LEU A 318 30.35 -11.16 10.59
N ALA A 319 29.76 -9.98 10.82
CA ALA A 319 30.32 -8.96 11.71
C ALA A 319 30.25 -9.39 13.20
N GLN A 320 29.25 -10.22 13.54
CA GLN A 320 29.03 -10.74 14.88
C GLN A 320 28.69 -12.25 14.84
N PRO A 321 28.96 -13.00 15.92
CA PRO A 321 28.57 -14.39 16.00
C PRO A 321 27.06 -14.53 15.82
N GLU A 322 26.67 -15.56 15.05
CA GLU A 322 25.27 -15.90 14.80
C GLU A 322 24.49 -16.08 16.11
N GLN A 323 23.30 -15.45 16.16
CA GLN A 323 22.38 -15.59 17.28
C GLN A 323 21.26 -16.57 16.90
N MET A 324 21.16 -17.67 17.65
CA MET A 324 20.17 -18.71 17.43
C MET A 324 19.14 -18.73 18.56
N SER A 325 17.86 -18.62 18.22
CA SER A 325 16.73 -18.76 19.13
C SER A 325 15.83 -19.89 18.67
N THR A 326 15.34 -20.69 19.61
CA THR A 326 14.47 -21.84 19.31
C THR A 326 13.25 -21.81 20.19
N ILE A 327 12.08 -21.92 19.58
CA ILE A 327 10.79 -22.02 20.26
C ILE A 327 10.02 -23.23 19.74
N THR A 328 9.38 -23.95 20.64
CA THR A 328 8.51 -25.07 20.30
C THR A 328 7.08 -24.54 20.26
N ILE A 329 6.39 -24.74 19.13
CA ILE A 329 5.03 -24.27 18.94
C ILE A 329 4.12 -25.44 18.52
N PRO A 330 2.80 -25.35 18.78
CA PRO A 330 1.84 -26.34 18.30
C PRO A 330 1.86 -26.45 16.76
N ALA A 331 1.88 -27.66 16.22
CA ALA A 331 1.81 -27.90 14.78
C ALA A 331 0.48 -27.43 14.18
N SER A 332 -0.59 -27.37 15.00
CA SER A 332 -1.89 -26.82 14.61
C SER A 332 -1.81 -25.38 14.12
N TRP A 333 -0.83 -24.59 14.60
CA TRP A 333 -0.62 -23.22 14.12
C TRP A 333 -0.12 -23.14 12.67
N LEU A 334 0.34 -24.27 12.11
CA LEU A 334 0.82 -24.38 10.74
C LEU A 334 -0.15 -25.15 9.83
N GLN A 335 -1.13 -25.85 10.39
CA GLN A 335 -2.10 -26.63 9.64
C GLN A 335 -3.26 -25.72 9.21
N THR A 336 -3.34 -25.41 7.92
CA THR A 336 -4.65 -25.18 7.30
C THR A 336 -5.25 -26.57 7.04
N ASP A 337 -6.17 -27.01 7.89
CA ASP A 337 -6.86 -28.30 7.70
C ASP A 337 -7.46 -28.34 6.29
N ALA A 338 -6.86 -29.17 5.42
CA ALA A 338 -7.39 -29.49 4.12
C ALA A 338 -8.22 -30.78 4.26
N GLU A 339 -9.52 -30.63 4.47
CA GLU A 339 -10.54 -31.65 4.13
C GLU A 339 -11.31 -31.23 2.88
#